data_AF-A0ABD4Q8J5-F1
#
_entry.id   AF-A0ABD4Q8J5-F1
#
_cell.length_a   1.000
_cell.length_b   1.000
_cell.length_c   1.000
_cell.angle_alpha   90.00
_cell.angle_beta   90.00
_cell.angle_gamma   90.00
#
_symmetry.space_group_name_H-M   'P 1'
#
loop_
_entity.id
_entity.type
_entity.pdbx_description
1 polymer ?
#
loop_
_entity_poly.entity_id
_entity_poly.type
_entity_poly.pdbx_seq_one_letter_code
_entity_poly.pdbx_strand_id
1 'polypeptide(L)' 'QYTTHVFGRSVAEGGSGSSAENTARGVFATILATASRLGHSSLKERRVIVQGLGAVGGDLARRLLAAGASVSVTDVD' A
#
# COMPACT_ATOMS: atom_id res chain seq x y z
N GLN A 1 11.25 -32.49 4.70
CA GLN A 1 11.17 -32.30 3.24
C GLN A 1 11.36 -30.82 2.95
N TYR A 2 12.05 -30.48 1.86
CA TYR A 2 12.27 -29.10 1.37
C TYR A 2 11.98 -29.03 -0.13
N THR A 3 11.73 -27.84 -0.68
CA THR A 3 11.40 -27.62 -2.12
C THR A 3 12.10 -26.37 -2.66
N THR A 4 12.37 -26.34 -3.96
CA THR A 4 12.94 -25.19 -4.69
C THR A 4 11.88 -24.21 -5.21
N HIS A 5 10.59 -24.56 -5.12
CA HIS A 5 9.48 -23.78 -5.68
C HIS A 5 8.98 -22.71 -4.70
N VAL A 6 9.85 -21.76 -4.31
CA VAL A 6 9.55 -20.74 -3.29
C VAL A 6 9.93 -19.34 -3.77
N PHE A 7 8.94 -18.44 -3.82
CA PHE A 7 9.12 -17.00 -4.04
C PHE A 7 9.18 -16.21 -2.73
N GLY A 8 9.61 -14.95 -2.80
CA GLY A 8 9.63 -14.05 -1.63
C GLY A 8 10.72 -14.35 -0.60
N ARG A 9 11.69 -15.21 -0.93
CA ARG A 9 12.89 -15.40 -0.11
C ARG A 9 13.65 -14.08 0.06
N SER A 10 14.51 -14.00 1.05
CA SER A 10 15.36 -12.82 1.26
C SER A 10 16.23 -12.55 0.03
N VAL A 11 16.66 -11.29 -0.11
CA VAL A 11 17.57 -10.90 -1.21
C VAL A 11 18.89 -11.67 -1.13
N ALA A 12 19.41 -11.89 0.09
CA ALA A 12 20.62 -12.68 0.31
C ALA A 12 20.50 -14.13 -0.18
N GLU A 13 19.29 -14.70 -0.15
CA GLU A 13 18.99 -16.05 -0.63
C GLU A 13 18.53 -16.08 -2.11
N GLY A 14 18.69 -14.96 -2.83
CA GLY A 14 18.32 -14.84 -4.25
C GLY A 14 16.81 -14.68 -4.51
N GLY A 15 16.03 -14.31 -3.49
CA GLY A 15 14.62 -13.93 -3.66
C GLY A 15 14.43 -12.42 -3.81
N SER A 16 13.20 -12.00 -4.07
CA SER A 16 12.83 -10.59 -4.21
C SER A 16 12.68 -9.83 -2.88
N GLY A 17 12.75 -10.53 -1.74
CA GLY A 17 12.31 -10.01 -0.46
C GLY A 17 10.80 -9.75 -0.42
N SER A 18 10.42 -8.81 0.45
CA SER A 18 9.01 -8.43 0.66
C SER A 18 8.42 -7.76 -0.59
N SER A 19 7.18 -8.14 -0.92
CA SER A 19 6.39 -7.49 -1.96
C SER A 19 5.56 -6.31 -1.44
N ALA A 20 5.58 -6.02 -0.13
CA ALA A 20 4.66 -5.08 0.51
C ALA A 20 4.71 -3.66 -0.10
N GLU A 21 5.91 -3.14 -0.40
CA GLU A 21 6.05 -1.84 -1.04
C GLU A 21 5.38 -1.81 -2.42
N ASN A 22 5.60 -2.85 -3.22
CA ASN A 22 4.99 -2.97 -4.55
C ASN A 22 3.46 -3.06 -4.44
N THR A 23 2.95 -3.80 -3.46
CA THR A 23 1.51 -3.86 -3.17
C THR A 23 0.96 -2.48 -2.79
N ALA A 24 1.61 -1.76 -1.88
CA ALA A 24 1.16 -0.43 -1.46
C ALA A 24 1.18 0.58 -2.61
N ARG A 25 2.21 0.52 -3.49
CA ARG A 25 2.27 1.32 -4.72
C ARG A 25 1.11 1.03 -5.67
N GLY A 26 0.81 -0.25 -5.88
CA GLY A 26 -0.31 -0.67 -6.72
C GLY A 26 -1.65 -0.16 -6.17
N VAL A 27 -1.91 -0.39 -4.88
CA VAL A 27 -3.14 0.09 -4.23
C VAL A 27 -3.27 1.61 -4.31
N PHE A 28 -2.20 2.34 -4.04
CA PHE A 28 -2.19 3.80 -4.16
C PHE A 28 -2.52 4.26 -5.59
N ALA A 29 -1.91 3.64 -6.61
CA ALA A 29 -2.21 3.95 -8.01
C ALA A 29 -3.67 3.65 -8.37
N THR A 30 -4.22 2.54 -7.88
CA THR A 30 -5.65 2.21 -8.06
C THR A 30 -6.56 3.24 -7.40
N ILE A 31 -6.24 3.70 -6.18
CA ILE A 31 -7.02 4.75 -5.51
C ILE A 31 -7.03 6.03 -6.34
N LEU A 32 -5.89 6.45 -6.89
CA LEU A 32 -5.81 7.63 -7.75
C LEU A 32 -6.65 7.46 -9.02
N ALA A 33 -6.57 6.30 -9.68
CA ALA A 33 -7.34 6.00 -10.88
C ALA A 33 -8.85 5.97 -10.59
N THR A 34 -9.27 5.36 -9.49
CA THR A 34 -10.67 5.33 -9.06
C THR A 34 -11.17 6.73 -8.71
N ALA A 35 -10.39 7.52 -7.96
CA ALA A 35 -10.74 8.91 -7.65
C ALA A 35 -10.94 9.73 -8.92
N SER A 36 -10.03 9.59 -9.90
CA SER A 36 -10.16 10.24 -11.21
C SER A 36 -11.43 9.82 -11.94
N ARG A 37 -11.76 8.52 -11.95
CA ARG A 37 -13.00 8.02 -12.57
C ARG A 37 -14.27 8.51 -11.87
N LEU A 38 -14.19 8.85 -10.58
CA LEU A 38 -15.28 9.48 -9.81
C LEU A 38 -15.32 11.01 -9.96
N GLY A 39 -14.48 11.60 -10.81
CA GLY A 39 -14.44 13.04 -11.08
C GLY A 39 -13.56 13.85 -10.12
N HIS A 40 -12.69 13.20 -9.36
CA HIS A 40 -11.72 13.88 -8.48
C HIS A 40 -10.37 14.02 -9.18
N SER A 41 -9.87 15.26 -9.30
CA SER A 41 -8.56 15.55 -9.89
C SER A 41 -7.38 15.33 -8.93
N SER A 42 -7.63 15.21 -7.63
CA SER A 42 -6.62 14.91 -6.61
C SER A 42 -7.26 14.33 -5.34
N LEU A 43 -6.40 13.87 -4.41
CA LEU A 43 -6.81 13.43 -3.07
C LEU A 43 -6.81 14.57 -2.03
N LYS A 44 -6.48 15.80 -2.42
CA LYS A 44 -6.54 16.95 -1.50
C LYS A 44 -7.94 17.10 -0.92
N GLU A 45 -8.00 17.29 0.40
CA GLU A 45 -9.25 17.42 1.17
C GLU A 45 -10.15 16.17 1.13
N ARG A 46 -9.68 15.05 0.58
CA ARG A 46 -10.39 13.77 0.63
C ARG A 46 -10.04 13.04 1.91
N ARG A 47 -11.07 12.47 2.54
CA ARG A 47 -10.90 11.60 3.70
C ARG A 47 -10.74 10.16 3.22
N VAL A 48 -9.67 9.51 3.65
CA VAL A 48 -9.43 8.08 3.41
C VAL A 48 -9.26 7.39 4.76
N ILE A 49 -9.94 6.26 4.95
CA ILE A 49 -9.80 5.44 6.15
C ILE A 49 -8.97 4.22 5.78
N VAL A 50 -7.85 4.01 6.48
CA VAL A 50 -7.00 2.82 6.32
C VAL A 50 -7.22 1.92 7.53
N GLN A 51 -7.78 0.74 7.29
CA GLN A 51 -7.93 -0.30 8.30
C GLN A 51 -6.76 -1.29 8.15
N GLY A 52 -5.91 -1.38 9.17
CA GLY A 52 -4.66 -2.15 9.18
C GLY A 52 -3.45 -1.29 8.77
N LEU A 53 -2.43 -1.30 9.63
CA LEU A 53 -1.17 -0.57 9.59
C LEU A 53 0.05 -1.50 9.56
N GLY A 54 -0.14 -2.75 9.14
CA GLY A 54 0.96 -3.64 8.76
C GLY A 54 1.78 -3.10 7.56
N ALA A 55 2.71 -3.92 7.05
CA ALA A 55 3.70 -3.48 6.05
C ALA A 55 3.13 -2.72 4.84
N VAL A 56 1.97 -3.15 4.33
CA VAL A 56 1.28 -2.48 3.20
C VAL A 56 0.50 -1.26 3.67
N GLY A 57 -0.31 -1.40 4.72
CA GLY A 57 -1.21 -0.35 5.21
C GLY A 57 -0.46 0.89 5.70
N GLY A 58 0.63 0.70 6.44
CA GLY A 58 1.50 1.80 6.87
C GLY A 58 2.16 2.53 5.70
N ASP A 59 2.61 1.81 4.67
CA ASP A 59 3.18 2.44 3.47
C ASP A 59 2.12 3.18 2.65
N LEU A 60 0.94 2.59 2.48
CA LEU A 60 -0.19 3.22 1.84
C LEU A 60 -0.61 4.51 2.55
N ALA A 61 -0.74 4.48 3.88
CA ALA A 61 -1.12 5.65 4.67
C ALA A 61 -0.14 6.81 4.47
N ARG A 62 1.17 6.54 4.45
CA ARG A 62 2.20 7.56 4.15
C ARG A 62 2.04 8.14 2.75
N ARG A 63 1.78 7.31 1.73
CA ARG A 63 1.54 7.78 0.35
C ARG A 63 0.29 8.65 0.24
N LEU A 64 -0.80 8.26 0.91
CA LEU A 64 -2.05 9.01 0.93
C LEU A 64 -1.88 10.38 1.60
N LEU A 65 -1.18 10.43 2.74
CA LEU A 65 -0.83 11.69 3.41
C LEU A 65 0.02 12.59 2.50
N ALA A 66 1.04 12.03 1.85
CA ALA A 66 1.89 12.76 0.91
C ALA A 66 1.11 13.30 -0.32
N ALA A 67 0.01 12.62 -0.71
CA ALA A 67 -0.89 13.08 -1.76
C ALA A 67 -1.91 14.13 -1.31
N GLY A 68 -1.88 14.55 -0.03
CA GLY A 68 -2.76 15.57 0.54
C GLY A 68 -4.09 15.06 1.06
N ALA A 69 -4.27 13.74 1.19
CA ALA A 69 -5.47 13.18 1.81
C ALA A 69 -5.46 13.41 3.32
N SER A 70 -6.64 13.58 3.90
CA SER A 70 -6.86 13.40 5.34
C SER A 70 -7.01 11.91 5.61
N VAL A 71 -6.09 11.33 6.38
CA VAL A 71 -6.07 9.89 6.64
C VAL A 71 -6.46 9.62 8.08
N SER A 72 -7.48 8.78 8.26
CA SER A 72 -7.79 8.15 9.56
C SER A 72 -7.37 6.69 9.50
N VAL A 73 -6.86 6.17 10.61
CA VAL A 73 -6.31 4.83 10.68
C VAL A 73 -6.91 4.06 11.85
N THR A 74 -6.95 2.74 11.72
CA THR A 74 -7.28 1.82 12.81
C THR A 74 -6.48 0.54 12.66
N ASP A 75 -6.09 -0.05 13.77
CA ASP A 75 -5.46 -1.37 13.85
C ASP A 75 -5.89 -2.04 15.18
N VAL A 76 -5.73 -3.36 15.26
CA VAL A 76 -6.02 -4.16 16.46
C VAL A 76 -4.80 -4.35 17.37
N ASP A 77 -3.60 -4.09 16.85
CA ASP A 77 -2.33 -4.15 17.58
C ASP A 77 -2.18 -3.01 18.62
#